data_AF-A0A1G4B940-F1
#
_entry.id   AF-A0A1G4B940-F1
#
_cell.length_a   1.000
_cell.length_b   1.000
_cell.length_c   1.000
_cell.angle_alpha   90.00
_cell.angle_beta   90.00
_cell.angle_gamma   90.00
#
_symmetry.space_group_name_H-M   'P 1'
#
loop_
_entity.id
_entity.type
_entity.pdbx_description
1 polymer ?
#
loop_
_entity_poly.entity_id
_entity_poly.type
_entity_poly.pdbx_seq_one_letter_code
_entity_poly.pdbx_strand_id
1 'polypeptide(L)'
;MDSFDKLAISERKIIVGIDFGTTYSGVAWAETQRSDRRTAITTWPISKTIHEGESSDKVPTKLRYSGDEVQWGFSIPINAPKTKSDLDPSLQSMGQAVSAEGRGGRNVDKLVTDYILSLGDHLFYTLREKLGDTNAPIHLVSEPEAAAIYALHGLDPYGLKIGDTVVVVDAGGGTVDLISYTITGLKPILEVQEAAPGSGALCGSTFLNMRFAKFLRAKLGKEEGFDDDVMAEAMEQFEKKVKRQFTLGASPEETYTIPIGGLNNNKELGINRGRFALKASDL
;
A
#
# COMPACT_ATOMS: atom_id res chain seq x y z
N MET A 1 40.71 11.37 30.84
CA MET A 1 40.52 11.35 29.37
C MET A 1 39.22 10.66 28.97
N ASP A 2 38.38 10.21 29.93
CA ASP A 2 37.25 9.28 29.67
C ASP A 2 35.85 9.91 29.62
N SER A 3 35.72 11.23 29.41
CA SER A 3 34.41 11.90 29.38
C SER A 3 33.99 12.42 28.00
N PHE A 4 34.92 12.52 27.04
CA PHE A 4 34.63 13.03 25.69
C PHE A 4 34.32 11.91 24.68
N ASP A 5 34.83 10.70 24.90
CA ASP A 5 34.49 9.52 24.08
C ASP A 5 33.07 9.01 24.33
N LYS A 6 32.46 9.34 25.48
CA LYS A 6 31.03 9.06 25.75
C LYS A 6 30.07 10.10 25.14
N LEU A 7 30.60 11.24 24.68
CA LEU A 7 29.84 12.33 24.06
C LEU A 7 30.03 12.41 22.55
N ALA A 8 30.93 11.60 21.98
CA ALA A 8 31.15 11.51 20.54
C ALA A 8 30.66 10.15 20.04
N ILE A 9 29.75 10.21 19.05
CA ILE A 9 29.14 9.09 18.32
C ILE A 9 27.94 8.47 19.06
N SER A 10 26.79 9.15 18.99
CA SER A 10 25.57 8.36 18.74
C SER A 10 25.85 7.55 17.48
N GLU A 11 25.96 6.22 17.59
CA GLU A 11 26.22 5.32 16.46
C GLU A 11 25.31 5.73 15.30
N ARG A 12 25.92 6.20 14.20
CA ARG A 12 25.21 6.53 12.97
C ARG A 12 24.46 5.28 12.56
N LYS A 13 23.13 5.35 12.60
CA LYS A 13 22.21 4.28 12.25
C LYS A 13 21.36 4.74 11.08
N ILE A 14 21.06 3.82 10.20
CA ILE A 14 20.10 4.03 9.12
C ILE A 14 18.79 3.39 9.58
N ILE A 15 17.77 4.20 9.79
CA ILE A 15 16.43 3.72 10.09
C ILE A 15 15.71 3.54 8.76
N VAL A 16 15.12 2.37 8.55
CA VAL A 16 14.36 2.05 7.34
C VAL A 16 12.95 1.64 7.73
N GLY A 17 11.96 2.33 7.19
CA GLY A 17 10.57 1.91 7.23
C GLY A 17 10.20 1.21 5.93
N ILE A 18 9.63 0.02 6.02
CA ILE A 18 9.09 -0.73 4.89
C ILE A 18 7.60 -0.93 5.13
N ASP A 19 6.79 -0.37 4.24
CA ASP A 19 5.37 -0.71 4.08
C ASP A 19 5.31 -1.83 3.05
N PHE A 20 5.07 -3.05 3.51
CA PHE A 20 4.83 -4.21 2.64
C PHE A 20 3.32 -4.45 2.49
N GLY A 21 2.66 -3.51 1.83
CA GLY A 21 1.24 -3.60 1.57
C GLY A 21 0.85 -4.66 0.53
N THR A 22 -0.42 -5.05 0.56
CA THR A 22 -1.01 -6.06 -0.35
C THR A 22 -1.07 -5.64 -1.81
N THR A 23 -1.07 -4.32 -2.09
CA THR A 23 -1.29 -3.77 -3.43
C THR A 23 -0.08 -2.99 -3.92
N TYR A 24 0.48 -2.19 -3.03
CA TYR A 24 1.68 -1.42 -3.24
C TYR A 24 2.55 -1.54 -2.01
N SER A 25 3.86 -1.42 -2.20
CA SER A 25 4.85 -1.35 -1.13
C SER A 25 5.63 -0.04 -1.23
N GLY A 26 6.09 0.45 -0.10
CA GLY A 26 6.87 1.68 0.00
C GLY A 26 8.08 1.48 0.90
N VAL A 27 9.12 2.25 0.64
CA VAL A 27 10.32 2.24 1.48
C VAL A 27 10.75 3.67 1.75
N ALA A 28 11.05 3.97 3.00
CA ALA A 28 11.62 5.23 3.42
C ALA A 28 12.79 5.00 4.36
N TRP A 29 13.74 5.92 4.39
CA TRP A 29 14.89 5.83 5.29
C TRP A 29 15.31 7.19 5.84
N ALA A 30 16.00 7.16 6.98
CA ALA A 30 16.55 8.33 7.66
C ALA A 30 17.85 7.98 8.38
N GLU A 31 18.71 8.98 8.62
CA GLU A 31 19.92 8.82 9.44
C GLU A 31 19.67 9.36 10.85
N THR A 32 20.11 8.66 11.89
CA THR A 32 19.95 9.13 13.29
C THR A 32 20.65 10.46 13.57
N GLN A 33 21.73 10.76 12.83
CA GLN A 33 22.46 12.04 12.93
C GLN A 33 21.77 13.19 12.20
N ARG A 34 20.76 12.90 11.36
CA ARG A 34 19.97 13.87 10.59
C ARG A 34 18.49 13.48 10.62
N SER A 35 17.94 13.37 11.82
CA SER A 35 16.57 12.92 12.06
C SER A 35 15.50 13.85 11.46
N ASP A 36 15.88 15.09 11.12
CA ASP A 36 15.06 16.04 10.36
C ASP A 36 14.84 15.62 8.90
N ARG A 37 15.74 14.81 8.33
CA ARG A 37 15.67 14.33 6.94
C ARG A 37 15.17 12.89 6.87
N ARG A 38 13.97 12.74 6.31
CA ARG A 38 13.38 11.47 5.91
C ARG A 38 13.31 11.42 4.39
N THR A 39 13.77 10.33 3.79
CA THR A 39 13.82 10.14 2.34
C THR A 39 12.97 8.95 1.97
N ALA A 40 11.87 9.19 1.27
CA ALA A 40 11.11 8.13 0.61
C ALA A 40 11.85 7.71 -0.68
N ILE A 41 11.86 6.41 -0.97
CA ILE A 41 12.26 5.90 -2.28
C ILE A 41 11.09 6.14 -3.22
N THR A 42 11.28 7.06 -4.16
CA THR A 42 10.26 7.40 -5.17
C THR A 42 10.67 7.01 -6.59
N THR A 43 11.88 6.50 -6.77
CA THR A 43 12.39 6.06 -8.08
C THR A 43 12.63 4.56 -8.04
N TRP A 44 12.05 3.86 -9.00
CA TRP A 44 11.97 2.40 -9.01
C TRP A 44 12.55 1.81 -10.30
N PRO A 45 13.04 0.56 -10.25
CA PRO A 45 13.59 -0.11 -11.41
C PRO A 45 12.49 -0.50 -12.39
N ILE A 46 12.79 -0.35 -13.68
CA ILE A 46 11.93 -0.82 -14.79
C ILE A 46 12.52 -2.03 -15.51
N SER A 47 13.74 -2.41 -15.16
CA SER A 47 14.38 -3.65 -15.62
C SER A 47 15.55 -4.00 -14.68
N LYS A 48 16.19 -5.15 -14.88
CA LYS A 48 17.42 -5.52 -14.15
C LYS A 48 18.61 -4.60 -14.42
N THR A 49 18.62 -3.92 -15.56
CA THR A 49 19.73 -3.05 -15.98
C THR A 49 19.44 -1.57 -15.76
N ILE A 50 18.16 -1.21 -15.57
CA ILE A 50 17.71 0.15 -15.34
C ILE A 50 17.12 0.22 -13.94
N HIS A 51 17.96 0.60 -12.98
CA HIS A 51 17.63 0.68 -11.56
C HIS A 51 16.78 1.91 -11.20
N GLU A 52 16.76 2.92 -12.07
CA GLU A 52 15.98 4.15 -11.91
C GLU A 52 15.24 4.47 -13.21
N GLY A 53 13.95 4.14 -13.29
CA GLY A 53 13.16 4.32 -14.52
C GLY A 53 11.73 4.79 -14.34
N GLU A 54 11.08 4.46 -13.22
CA GLU A 54 9.70 4.90 -12.93
C GLU A 54 9.68 5.74 -11.65
N SER A 55 8.95 6.86 -11.68
CA SER A 55 8.78 7.75 -10.52
C SER A 55 7.40 7.55 -9.91
N SER A 56 7.34 7.06 -8.68
CA SER A 56 6.12 6.83 -7.94
C SER A 56 6.38 6.77 -6.44
N ASP A 57 5.45 7.22 -5.60
CA ASP A 57 5.59 7.14 -4.14
C ASP A 57 5.65 5.69 -3.61
N LYS A 58 5.09 4.75 -4.38
CA LYS A 58 5.06 3.32 -4.05
C LYS A 58 5.28 2.47 -5.29
N VAL A 59 5.76 1.25 -5.09
CA VAL A 59 5.93 0.23 -6.14
C VAL A 59 4.82 -0.82 -6.05
N PRO A 60 4.30 -1.37 -7.17
CA PRO A 60 3.31 -2.44 -7.11
C PRO A 60 3.84 -3.68 -6.37
N THR A 61 3.01 -4.28 -5.53
CA THR A 61 3.31 -5.56 -4.86
C THR A 61 3.02 -6.72 -5.80
N LYS A 62 3.83 -6.83 -6.85
CA LYS A 62 3.67 -7.82 -7.92
C LYS A 62 5.00 -8.49 -8.21
N LEU A 63 4.91 -9.78 -8.53
CA LEU A 63 6.00 -10.61 -9.03
C LEU A 63 5.55 -11.33 -10.29
N ARG A 64 6.50 -11.57 -11.19
CA ARG A 64 6.35 -12.42 -12.36
C ARG A 64 7.64 -13.21 -12.56
N TYR A 65 7.51 -14.50 -12.82
CA TYR A 65 8.64 -15.36 -13.18
C TYR A 65 8.68 -15.53 -14.70
N SER A 66 9.84 -15.25 -15.29
CA SER A 66 10.10 -15.41 -16.72
C SER A 66 11.32 -16.30 -16.91
N GLY A 67 11.13 -17.62 -16.87
CA GLY A 67 12.23 -18.57 -16.71
C GLY A 67 12.83 -18.45 -15.31
N ASP A 68 14.15 -18.28 -15.22
CA ASP A 68 14.87 -18.07 -13.95
C ASP A 68 14.88 -16.61 -13.49
N GLU A 69 14.30 -15.70 -14.30
CA GLU A 69 14.23 -14.28 -13.97
C GLU A 69 12.99 -13.94 -13.15
N VAL A 70 13.23 -13.31 -11.99
CA VAL A 70 12.21 -12.64 -11.20
C VAL A 70 12.07 -11.20 -11.68
N GLN A 71 10.86 -10.83 -12.08
CA GLN A 71 10.44 -9.45 -12.36
C GLN A 71 9.47 -9.00 -11.28
N TRP A 72 9.57 -7.75 -10.86
CA TRP A 72 8.79 -7.22 -9.75
C TRP A 72 8.39 -5.76 -9.97
N GLY A 73 7.27 -5.35 -9.37
CA GLY A 73 6.84 -3.95 -9.43
C GLY A 73 6.69 -3.42 -10.86
N PHE A 74 7.34 -2.29 -11.14
CA PHE A 74 7.34 -1.63 -12.46
C PHE A 74 8.22 -2.32 -13.51
N SER A 75 9.06 -3.28 -13.12
CA SER A 75 9.87 -4.05 -14.07
C SER A 75 9.09 -5.15 -14.81
N ILE A 76 7.83 -5.38 -14.43
CA ILE A 76 6.93 -6.29 -15.14
C ILE A 76 6.43 -5.57 -16.40
N PRO A 77 6.66 -6.12 -17.62
CA PRO A 77 6.22 -5.49 -18.85
C PRO A 77 4.69 -5.33 -18.90
N ILE A 78 4.20 -4.18 -19.38
CA ILE A 78 2.76 -3.88 -19.49
C ILE A 78 2.03 -4.92 -20.34
N ASN A 79 2.71 -5.44 -21.38
CA ASN A 79 2.17 -6.44 -22.31
C ASN A 79 2.44 -7.88 -21.86
N ALA A 80 2.97 -8.10 -20.65
CA ALA A 80 3.20 -9.44 -20.15
C ALA A 80 1.86 -10.20 -20.10
N PRO A 81 1.81 -11.45 -20.59
CA PRO A 81 0.62 -12.29 -20.43
C PRO A 81 0.31 -12.39 -18.93
N LYS A 82 -0.96 -12.17 -18.56
CA LYS A 82 -1.41 -12.39 -17.18
C LYS A 82 -1.21 -13.87 -16.86
N THR A 83 -0.20 -14.21 -16.07
CA THR A 83 0.05 -15.61 -15.68
C THR A 83 -0.54 -15.89 -14.31
N LYS A 84 -0.89 -17.14 -14.01
CA LYS A 84 -1.30 -17.56 -12.64
C LYS A 84 -0.21 -17.32 -11.58
N SER A 85 1.02 -17.02 -12.01
CA SER A 85 2.18 -16.70 -11.17
C SER A 85 2.38 -15.21 -10.99
N ASP A 86 1.57 -14.38 -11.66
CA ASP A 86 1.32 -13.04 -11.18
C ASP A 86 0.76 -13.26 -9.77
N LEU A 87 1.34 -12.60 -8.77
CA LEU A 87 0.74 -12.49 -7.43
C LEU A 87 -0.77 -12.29 -7.62
N ASP A 88 -1.51 -13.39 -7.45
CA ASP A 88 -2.87 -13.59 -7.97
C ASP A 88 -3.74 -12.48 -7.38
N PRO A 89 -4.74 -11.93 -8.09
CA PRO A 89 -5.85 -11.25 -7.43
C PRO A 89 -6.36 -12.02 -6.20
N SER A 90 -6.16 -13.35 -6.13
CA SER A 90 -6.36 -14.19 -4.95
C SER A 90 -5.39 -13.96 -3.79
N LEU A 91 -4.43 -13.03 -3.82
CA LEU A 91 -3.87 -12.43 -2.59
C LEU A 91 -4.92 -11.59 -1.85
N GLN A 92 -6.12 -11.44 -2.41
CA GLN A 92 -7.38 -11.30 -1.66
C GLN A 92 -7.46 -12.28 -0.47
N SER A 93 -6.78 -13.43 -0.50
CA SER A 93 -6.70 -14.42 0.57
C SER A 93 -5.46 -14.30 1.48
N MET A 94 -4.57 -13.31 1.34
CA MET A 94 -3.50 -13.09 2.34
C MET A 94 -4.08 -12.80 3.72
N GLY A 95 -5.23 -12.14 3.76
CA GLY A 95 -5.97 -12.00 5.00
C GLY A 95 -6.41 -13.33 5.63
N GLN A 96 -6.67 -14.35 4.82
CA GLN A 96 -7.07 -15.68 5.29
C GLN A 96 -5.86 -16.58 5.60
N ALA A 97 -4.71 -16.37 4.96
CA ALA A 97 -3.53 -17.22 5.13
C ALA A 97 -2.82 -17.02 6.50
N VAL A 98 -2.97 -15.85 7.13
CA VAL A 98 -2.45 -15.62 8.50
C VAL A 98 -3.31 -16.32 9.57
N SER A 99 -4.45 -16.93 9.19
CA SER A 99 -5.33 -17.68 10.11
C SER A 99 -5.51 -19.16 9.76
N ALA A 100 -4.90 -19.66 8.70
CA ALA A 100 -5.07 -21.05 8.27
C ALA A 100 -3.73 -21.78 8.16
N GLU A 101 -3.25 -22.29 9.31
CA GLU A 101 -2.28 -23.37 9.30
C GLU A 101 -2.83 -24.56 8.50
N GLY A 102 -2.09 -24.97 7.47
CA GLY A 102 -2.23 -26.31 6.91
C GLY A 102 -2.38 -26.38 5.39
N ARG A 103 -1.28 -26.81 4.76
CA ARG A 103 -1.25 -27.49 3.44
C ARG A 103 -1.35 -26.58 2.20
N GLY A 104 -0.36 -25.68 2.08
CA GLY A 104 -0.07 -24.90 0.87
C GLY A 104 1.17 -23.97 0.96
N GLY A 105 1.70 -23.75 2.17
CA GLY A 105 2.61 -22.64 2.52
C GLY A 105 3.94 -22.51 1.79
N ARG A 106 4.54 -23.58 1.24
CA ARG A 106 5.90 -23.49 0.65
C ARG A 106 6.02 -22.57 -0.57
N ASN A 107 4.92 -22.28 -1.28
CA ASN A 107 4.96 -21.40 -2.45
C ASN A 107 4.76 -19.91 -2.09
N VAL A 108 3.92 -19.61 -1.10
CA VAL A 108 3.66 -18.23 -0.66
C VAL A 108 4.90 -17.66 0.04
N ASP A 109 5.54 -18.44 0.91
CA ASP A 109 6.77 -18.00 1.58
C ASP A 109 7.87 -17.65 0.57
N LYS A 110 7.97 -18.41 -0.52
CA LYS A 110 8.91 -18.14 -1.61
C LYS A 110 8.56 -16.84 -2.33
N LEU A 111 7.30 -16.63 -2.68
CA LEU A 111 6.85 -15.39 -3.33
C LEU A 111 7.17 -14.16 -2.46
N VAL A 112 6.86 -14.23 -1.17
CA VAL A 112 7.16 -13.15 -0.21
C VAL A 112 8.66 -12.93 -0.11
N THR A 113 9.43 -14.01 0.00
CA THR A 113 10.90 -13.95 0.07
C THR A 113 11.48 -13.30 -1.18
N ASP A 114 11.07 -13.73 -2.38
CA ASP A 114 11.59 -13.19 -3.64
C ASP A 114 11.23 -11.70 -3.81
N TYR A 115 10.04 -11.27 -3.38
CA TYR A 115 9.66 -9.86 -3.41
C TYR A 115 10.47 -9.01 -2.43
N ILE A 116 10.58 -9.45 -1.17
CA ILE A 116 11.31 -8.72 -0.12
C ILE A 116 12.80 -8.66 -0.47
N LEU A 117 13.39 -9.72 -1.04
CA LEU A 117 14.75 -9.70 -1.54
C LEU A 117 14.92 -8.66 -2.66
N SER A 118 14.02 -8.63 -3.63
CA SER A 118 14.06 -7.66 -4.73
C SER A 118 13.93 -6.21 -4.22
N LEU A 119 13.04 -5.98 -3.25
CA LEU A 119 12.85 -4.68 -2.60
C LEU A 119 14.09 -4.28 -1.78
N GLY A 120 14.67 -5.23 -1.05
CA GLY A 120 15.88 -5.06 -0.27
C GLY A 120 17.09 -4.71 -1.14
N ASP A 121 17.28 -5.42 -2.25
CA ASP A 121 18.35 -5.14 -3.21
C ASP A 121 18.26 -3.70 -3.74
N HIS A 122 17.04 -3.25 -4.07
CA HIS A 122 16.82 -1.87 -4.52
C HIS A 122 17.03 -0.83 -3.42
N LEU A 123 16.64 -1.14 -2.19
CA LEU A 123 16.94 -0.31 -1.02
C LEU A 123 18.46 -0.17 -0.86
N PHE A 124 19.21 -1.26 -0.89
CA PHE A 124 20.67 -1.22 -0.76
C PHE A 124 21.36 -0.48 -1.91
N TYR A 125 20.89 -0.67 -3.15
CA TYR A 125 21.32 0.13 -4.30
C TYR A 125 21.10 1.62 -4.02
N THR A 126 19.88 2.00 -3.63
CA THR A 126 19.52 3.40 -3.36
C THR A 126 20.34 3.99 -2.22
N LEU A 127 20.55 3.25 -1.13
CA LEU A 127 21.38 3.70 -0.01
C LEU A 127 22.83 3.91 -0.46
N ARG A 128 23.40 3.00 -1.27
CA ARG A 128 24.76 3.17 -1.80
C ARG A 128 24.87 4.40 -2.70
N GLU A 129 23.90 4.65 -3.57
CA GLU A 129 23.89 5.84 -4.43
C GLU A 129 23.77 7.14 -3.63
N LYS A 130 23.00 7.16 -2.55
CA LYS A 130 22.76 8.38 -1.75
C LYS A 130 23.82 8.62 -0.66
N LEU A 131 24.38 7.56 -0.08
CA LEU A 131 25.26 7.64 1.09
C LEU A 131 26.69 7.17 0.81
N GLY A 132 26.96 6.59 -0.36
CA GLY A 132 28.20 5.85 -0.64
C GLY A 132 28.25 4.51 0.12
N ASP A 133 29.40 3.83 0.04
CA ASP A 133 29.64 2.63 0.84
C ASP A 133 29.69 2.98 2.33
N THR A 134 28.78 2.39 3.11
CA THR A 134 28.62 2.65 4.54
C THR A 134 28.47 1.34 5.31
N ASN A 135 29.13 1.26 6.46
CA ASN A 135 29.00 0.15 7.42
C ASN A 135 28.01 0.50 8.56
N ALA A 136 27.23 1.57 8.40
CA ALA A 136 26.24 1.96 9.39
C ALA A 136 25.18 0.85 9.55
N PRO A 137 24.87 0.41 10.78
CA PRO A 137 23.82 -0.58 11.00
C PRO A 137 22.46 -0.07 10.53
N ILE A 138 21.70 -0.96 9.89
CA ILE A 138 20.32 -0.73 9.47
C ILE A 138 19.38 -1.24 10.56
N HIS A 139 18.43 -0.40 10.96
CA HIS A 139 17.34 -0.76 11.85
C HIS A 139 16.01 -0.63 11.10
N LEU A 140 15.26 -1.72 11.05
CA LEU A 140 13.90 -1.71 10.52
C LEU A 140 12.95 -1.20 11.60
N VAL A 141 12.00 -0.36 11.20
CA VAL A 141 10.85 0.04 12.01
C VAL A 141 9.58 -0.52 11.38
N SER A 142 8.60 -0.85 12.21
CA SER A 142 7.29 -1.26 11.70
C SER A 142 6.57 -0.09 11.01
N GLU A 143 5.67 -0.42 10.08
CA GLU A 143 4.79 0.56 9.44
C GLU A 143 4.01 1.44 10.44
N PRO A 144 3.31 0.89 11.45
CA PRO A 144 2.58 1.71 12.41
C PRO A 144 3.48 2.65 13.21
N GLU A 145 4.69 2.22 13.59
CA GLU A 145 5.66 3.08 14.29
C GLU A 145 6.16 4.20 13.38
N ALA A 146 6.52 3.87 12.14
CA ALA A 146 6.97 4.86 11.16
C ALA A 146 5.87 5.90 10.88
N ALA A 147 4.62 5.46 10.70
CA ALA A 147 3.47 6.32 10.50
C ALA A 147 3.20 7.21 11.73
N ALA A 148 3.23 6.65 12.94
CA ALA A 148 3.05 7.39 14.18
C ALA A 148 4.11 8.48 14.34
N ILE A 149 5.39 8.12 14.22
CA ILE A 149 6.52 9.05 14.38
C ILE A 149 6.42 10.17 13.33
N TYR A 150 6.13 9.82 12.07
CA TYR A 150 5.97 10.81 11.00
C TYR A 150 4.83 11.80 11.29
N ALA A 151 3.65 11.29 11.65
CA ALA A 151 2.47 12.12 11.91
C ALA A 151 2.68 13.01 13.15
N LEU A 152 3.20 12.44 14.24
CA LEU A 152 3.45 13.15 15.49
C LEU A 152 4.51 14.25 15.33
N HIS A 153 5.58 14.01 14.55
CA HIS A 153 6.54 15.08 14.23
C HIS A 153 5.89 16.26 13.50
N GLY A 154 4.93 16.01 12.62
CA GLY A 154 4.15 17.07 11.98
C GLY A 154 3.20 17.80 12.92
N LEU A 155 2.79 17.15 14.03
CA LEU A 155 1.89 17.69 15.03
C LEU A 155 2.59 18.42 16.20
N ASP A 156 3.90 18.22 16.41
CA ASP A 156 4.69 18.88 17.47
C ASP A 156 4.48 20.41 17.53
N PRO A 157 4.40 21.15 16.40
CA PRO A 157 4.11 22.60 16.42
C PRO A 157 2.76 22.98 17.01
N TYR A 158 1.83 22.03 17.15
CA TYR A 158 0.45 22.25 17.61
C TYR A 158 0.23 21.88 19.09
N GLY A 159 1.31 21.56 19.84
CA GLY A 159 1.25 21.48 21.30
C GLY A 159 0.96 20.09 21.87
N LEU A 160 1.54 19.05 21.28
CA LEU A 160 1.55 17.69 21.86
C LEU A 160 2.11 17.71 23.30
N LYS A 161 1.58 16.84 24.16
CA LYS A 161 1.98 16.69 25.56
C LYS A 161 2.34 15.25 25.88
N ILE A 162 3.26 15.09 26.82
CA ILE A 162 3.51 13.79 27.45
C ILE A 162 2.20 13.32 28.11
N GLY A 163 1.82 12.07 27.84
CA GLY A 163 0.56 11.48 28.26
C GLY A 163 -0.57 11.58 27.22
N ASP A 164 -0.42 12.38 26.16
CA ASP A 164 -1.36 12.35 25.05
C ASP A 164 -1.32 10.97 24.39
N THR A 165 -2.50 10.48 24.00
CA THR A 165 -2.64 9.20 23.30
C THR A 165 -3.23 9.44 21.92
N VAL A 166 -2.58 8.89 20.91
CA VAL A 166 -3.01 8.94 19.51
C VAL A 166 -3.37 7.56 19.02
N VAL A 167 -4.34 7.50 18.11
CA VAL A 167 -4.68 6.27 17.38
C VAL A 167 -4.22 6.44 15.95
N VAL A 168 -3.36 5.56 15.48
CA VAL A 168 -3.00 5.44 14.08
C VAL A 168 -4.01 4.51 13.42
N VAL A 169 -4.65 5.01 12.36
CA VAL A 169 -5.58 4.26 11.52
C VAL A 169 -4.93 4.04 10.17
N ASP A 170 -4.41 2.84 9.94
CA ASP A 170 -3.88 2.43 8.66
C ASP A 170 -4.97 1.70 7.87
N ALA A 171 -5.60 2.40 6.93
CA ALA A 171 -6.66 1.86 6.09
C ALA A 171 -6.13 1.53 4.70
N GLY A 172 -5.48 0.37 4.60
CA GLY A 172 -4.81 -0.10 3.39
C GLY A 172 -5.73 -0.76 2.34
N GLY A 173 -5.08 -1.47 1.42
CA GLY A 173 -5.75 -2.19 0.33
C GLY A 173 -6.49 -3.45 0.78
N GLY A 174 -5.86 -4.26 1.64
CA GLY A 174 -6.41 -5.51 2.15
C GLY A 174 -6.93 -5.41 3.59
N THR A 175 -6.16 -4.76 4.45
CA THR A 175 -6.43 -4.63 5.89
C THR A 175 -6.80 -3.20 6.27
N VAL A 176 -7.46 -3.08 7.42
CA VAL A 176 -7.46 -1.86 8.20
C VAL A 176 -6.90 -2.21 9.56
N ASP A 177 -5.83 -1.54 9.95
CA ASP A 177 -5.08 -1.77 11.17
C ASP A 177 -5.16 -0.53 12.08
N LEU A 178 -5.41 -0.77 13.36
CA LEU A 178 -5.54 0.24 14.41
C LEU A 178 -4.50 -0.03 15.47
N ILE A 179 -3.76 1.01 15.86
CA ILE A 179 -2.84 0.93 17.00
C ILE A 179 -2.84 2.24 17.76
N SER A 180 -2.69 2.15 19.07
CA SER A 180 -2.70 3.31 19.96
C SER A 180 -1.33 3.51 20.58
N TYR A 181 -0.86 4.75 20.58
CA TYR A 181 0.41 5.14 21.16
C TYR A 181 0.22 6.26 22.18
N THR A 182 0.78 6.10 23.37
CA THR A 182 0.91 7.18 24.35
C THR A 182 2.28 7.81 24.24
N ILE A 183 2.33 9.15 24.19
CA ILE A 183 3.58 9.91 24.14
C ILE A 183 4.24 9.89 25.52
N THR A 184 5.44 9.34 25.62
CA THR A 184 6.22 9.27 26.87
C THR A 184 7.33 10.33 26.92
N GLY A 185 7.74 10.85 25.76
CA GLY A 185 8.76 11.88 25.64
C GLY A 185 8.59 12.69 24.36
N LEU A 186 8.92 13.99 24.42
CA LEU A 186 8.79 14.90 23.27
C LEU A 186 10.14 15.43 22.78
N LYS A 187 11.06 15.74 23.70
CA LYS A 187 12.37 16.33 23.41
C LYS A 187 13.44 15.70 24.30
N PRO A 188 14.66 15.49 23.79
CA PRO A 188 15.13 15.80 22.43
C PRO A 188 14.66 14.80 21.36
N ILE A 189 14.08 13.67 21.76
CA ILE A 189 13.59 12.60 20.90
C ILE A 189 12.12 12.37 21.24
N LEU A 190 11.28 12.21 20.21
CA LEU A 190 9.90 11.78 20.37
C LEU A 190 9.91 10.31 20.78
N GLU A 191 9.34 10.00 21.93
CA GLU A 191 9.19 8.65 22.45
C GLU A 191 7.71 8.32 22.60
N VAL A 192 7.35 7.15 22.09
CA VAL A 192 6.00 6.61 22.17
C VAL A 192 6.04 5.21 22.73
N GLN A 193 5.00 4.86 23.46
CA GLN A 193 4.76 3.52 23.95
C GLN A 193 3.38 3.06 23.48
N GLU A 194 3.28 1.81 23.04
CA GLU A 194 1.98 1.21 22.70
C GLU A 194 1.06 1.26 23.93
N ALA A 195 -0.10 1.90 23.76
CA ALA A 195 -1.08 2.09 24.82
C ALA A 195 -1.99 0.86 24.97
N ALA A 196 -2.22 0.15 23.87
CA ALA A 196 -2.99 -1.09 23.80
C ALA A 196 -2.55 -1.90 22.58
N PRO A 197 -2.63 -3.25 22.64
CA PRO A 197 -2.36 -4.11 21.51
C PRO A 197 -3.09 -3.63 20.25
N GLY A 198 -2.37 -3.52 19.15
CA GLY A 198 -2.95 -3.25 17.85
C GLY A 198 -4.02 -4.28 17.44
N SER A 199 -4.99 -3.84 16.63
CA SER A 199 -6.04 -4.70 16.07
C SER A 199 -6.17 -4.47 14.57
N GLY A 200 -6.30 -5.55 13.81
CA GLY A 200 -6.44 -5.53 12.36
C GLY A 200 -7.65 -6.31 11.88
N ALA A 201 -8.24 -5.88 10.76
CA ALA A 201 -9.34 -6.60 10.11
C ALA A 201 -9.24 -6.57 8.58
N LEU A 202 -9.82 -7.58 7.94
CA LEU A 202 -9.92 -7.70 6.48
C LEU A 202 -11.10 -6.88 5.95
N CYS A 203 -10.91 -5.58 5.92
CA CYS A 203 -11.92 -4.63 5.48
C CYS A 203 -11.32 -3.46 4.69
N GLY A 204 -10.12 -3.64 4.14
CA GLY A 204 -9.46 -2.64 3.30
C GLY A 204 -10.17 -2.39 1.96
N SER A 205 -9.59 -1.49 1.16
CA SER A 205 -10.22 -0.99 -0.08
C SER A 205 -10.63 -2.08 -1.08
N THR A 206 -9.97 -3.23 -1.11
CA THR A 206 -10.32 -4.36 -1.99
C THR A 206 -11.72 -4.89 -1.73
N PHE A 207 -12.18 -4.87 -0.47
CA PHE A 207 -13.52 -5.30 -0.12
C PHE A 207 -14.60 -4.38 -0.71
N LEU A 208 -14.28 -3.08 -0.87
CA LEU A 208 -15.17 -2.14 -1.57
C LEU A 208 -15.31 -2.54 -3.05
N ASN A 209 -14.21 -2.90 -3.71
CA ASN A 209 -14.21 -3.36 -5.10
C ASN A 209 -15.03 -4.66 -5.25
N MET A 210 -14.86 -5.62 -4.33
CA MET A 210 -15.61 -6.87 -4.36
C MET A 210 -17.12 -6.64 -4.20
N ARG A 211 -17.51 -5.75 -3.28
CA ARG A 211 -18.91 -5.38 -3.07
C ARG A 211 -19.49 -4.69 -4.31
N PHE A 212 -18.75 -3.76 -4.88
CA PHE A 212 -19.16 -3.07 -6.11
C PHE A 212 -19.30 -4.01 -7.31
N ALA A 213 -18.35 -4.94 -7.48
CA ALA A 213 -18.44 -5.99 -8.50
C ALA A 213 -19.70 -6.85 -8.32
N LYS A 214 -19.99 -7.28 -7.09
CA LYS A 214 -21.19 -8.06 -6.79
C LYS A 214 -22.46 -7.26 -7.08
N PHE A 215 -22.48 -5.97 -6.73
CA PHE A 215 -23.57 -5.06 -7.02
C PHE A 215 -23.82 -4.93 -8.53
N LEU A 216 -22.78 -4.65 -9.32
CA LEU A 216 -22.91 -4.52 -10.78
C LEU A 216 -23.42 -5.79 -11.44
N ARG A 217 -22.88 -6.96 -11.06
CA ARG A 217 -23.37 -8.25 -11.57
C ARG A 217 -24.84 -8.48 -11.21
N ALA A 218 -25.25 -8.15 -10.00
CA ALA A 218 -26.65 -8.31 -9.59
C ALA A 218 -27.58 -7.36 -10.35
N LYS A 219 -27.12 -6.13 -10.63
CA LYS A 219 -27.92 -5.09 -11.30
C LYS A 219 -28.00 -5.29 -12.82
N LEU A 220 -26.87 -5.62 -13.46
CA LEU A 220 -26.71 -5.59 -14.92
C LEU A 220 -26.43 -6.97 -15.54
N GLY A 221 -26.12 -7.99 -14.74
CA GLY A 221 -25.65 -9.28 -15.25
C GLY A 221 -26.66 -10.12 -16.02
N LYS A 222 -27.92 -9.66 -16.13
CA LYS A 222 -28.96 -10.28 -16.97
C LYS A 222 -29.17 -9.54 -18.29
N GLU A 223 -28.58 -8.37 -18.46
CA GLU A 223 -28.71 -7.59 -19.67
C GLU A 223 -27.89 -8.20 -20.81
N GLU A 224 -28.44 -8.19 -22.01
CA GLU A 224 -27.74 -8.67 -23.21
C GLU A 224 -26.49 -7.81 -23.47
N GLY A 225 -25.36 -8.47 -23.69
CA GLY A 225 -24.06 -7.81 -23.88
C GLY A 225 -23.27 -7.55 -22.59
N PHE A 226 -23.78 -7.96 -21.42
CA PHE A 226 -22.98 -7.99 -20.21
C PHE A 226 -22.02 -9.19 -20.22
N ASP A 227 -20.72 -8.91 -20.30
CA ASP A 227 -19.66 -9.91 -20.29
C ASP A 227 -18.48 -9.51 -19.37
N ASP A 228 -17.44 -10.33 -19.35
CA ASP A 228 -16.26 -10.11 -18.51
C ASP A 228 -15.45 -8.87 -18.95
N ASP A 229 -15.51 -8.46 -20.22
CA ASP A 229 -14.81 -7.28 -20.72
C ASP A 229 -15.51 -6.00 -20.27
N VAL A 230 -16.84 -5.95 -20.36
CA VAL A 230 -17.68 -4.88 -19.79
C VAL A 230 -17.45 -4.77 -18.28
N MET A 231 -17.39 -5.91 -17.60
CA MET A 231 -17.12 -5.94 -16.16
C MET A 231 -15.72 -5.39 -15.82
N ALA A 232 -14.70 -5.76 -16.61
CA ALA A 232 -13.34 -5.29 -16.41
C ALA A 232 -13.23 -3.78 -16.61
N GLU A 233 -13.83 -3.23 -17.67
CA GLU A 233 -13.85 -1.78 -17.95
C GLU A 233 -14.55 -1.01 -16.81
N ALA A 234 -15.71 -1.50 -16.38
CA ALA A 234 -16.48 -0.89 -15.29
C ALA A 234 -15.69 -0.87 -13.97
N MET A 235 -15.05 -1.99 -13.62
CA MET A 235 -14.24 -2.11 -12.40
C MET A 235 -12.97 -1.26 -12.46
N GLU A 236 -12.34 -1.13 -13.63
CA GLU A 236 -11.19 -0.25 -13.80
C GLU A 236 -11.56 1.21 -13.56
N GLN A 237 -12.70 1.67 -14.12
CA GLN A 237 -13.18 3.03 -13.87
C GLN A 237 -13.57 3.24 -12.41
N PHE A 238 -14.16 2.23 -11.78
CA PHE A 238 -14.49 2.30 -10.35
C PHE A 238 -13.23 2.50 -9.50
N GLU A 239 -12.22 1.66 -9.70
CA GLU A 239 -10.96 1.70 -8.95
C GLU A 239 -10.22 3.04 -9.13
N LYS A 240 -10.08 3.48 -10.38
CA LYS A 240 -9.24 4.63 -10.73
C LYS A 240 -9.92 5.96 -10.47
N LYS A 241 -11.26 6.02 -10.53
CA LYS A 241 -12.00 7.28 -10.50
C LYS A 241 -13.14 7.28 -9.49
N VAL A 242 -14.18 6.48 -9.71
CA VAL A 242 -15.45 6.65 -8.98
C VAL A 242 -15.29 6.45 -7.48
N LYS A 243 -14.58 5.40 -7.05
CA LYS A 243 -14.33 5.11 -5.64
C LYS A 243 -13.63 6.26 -4.92
N ARG A 244 -12.72 6.96 -5.60
CA ARG A 244 -11.91 8.06 -5.04
C ARG A 244 -12.67 9.38 -4.95
N GLN A 245 -13.79 9.51 -5.67
CA GLN A 245 -14.62 10.71 -5.68
C GLN A 245 -15.72 10.68 -4.61
N PHE A 246 -15.98 9.51 -4.01
CA PHE A 246 -17.02 9.37 -3.02
C PHE A 246 -16.62 10.08 -1.72
N THR A 247 -17.55 10.86 -1.17
CA THR A 247 -17.37 11.55 0.11
C THR A 247 -18.56 11.30 1.01
N LEU A 248 -18.36 11.36 2.34
CA LEU A 248 -19.44 11.16 3.32
C LEU A 248 -20.55 12.22 3.22
N GLY A 249 -20.30 13.34 2.53
CA GLY A 249 -21.27 14.42 2.30
C GLY A 249 -21.89 14.42 0.90
N ALA A 250 -21.68 13.37 0.10
CA ALA A 250 -22.26 13.27 -1.25
C ALA A 250 -23.79 13.35 -1.16
N SER A 251 -24.39 14.13 -2.07
CA SER A 251 -25.85 14.20 -2.17
C SER A 251 -26.39 12.83 -2.60
N PRO A 252 -27.54 12.36 -2.06
CA PRO A 252 -28.15 11.11 -2.53
C PRO A 252 -28.41 11.06 -4.05
N GLU A 253 -28.61 12.23 -4.67
CA GLU A 253 -28.84 12.37 -6.11
C GLU A 253 -27.56 12.55 -6.94
N GLU A 254 -26.39 12.62 -6.28
CA GLU A 254 -25.11 12.65 -6.97
C GLU A 254 -24.94 11.37 -7.78
N THR A 255 -24.53 11.52 -9.03
CA THR A 255 -24.44 10.42 -9.99
C THR A 255 -23.03 10.24 -10.51
N TYR A 256 -22.57 9.00 -10.47
CA TYR A 256 -21.29 8.56 -10.99
C TYR A 256 -21.51 7.79 -12.29
N THR A 257 -20.62 8.03 -13.25
CA THR A 257 -20.72 7.37 -14.57
C THR A 257 -19.80 6.16 -14.62
N ILE A 258 -20.40 4.99 -14.86
CA ILE A 258 -19.68 3.73 -15.07
C ILE A 258 -19.79 3.36 -16.56
N PRO A 259 -18.66 3.20 -17.28
CA PRO A 259 -18.68 2.73 -18.65
C PRO A 259 -19.14 1.27 -18.69
N ILE A 260 -20.02 0.99 -19.64
CA ILE A 260 -20.59 -0.33 -19.90
C ILE A 260 -20.81 -0.44 -21.41
N GLY A 261 -19.74 -0.34 -22.18
CA GLY A 261 -19.80 -0.16 -23.64
C GLY A 261 -20.57 -1.25 -24.40
N GLY A 262 -20.60 -2.48 -23.88
CA GLY A 262 -21.31 -3.61 -24.47
C GLY A 262 -22.83 -3.63 -24.26
N LEU A 263 -23.37 -2.74 -23.41
CA LEU A 263 -24.77 -2.76 -23.01
C LEU A 263 -25.66 -1.83 -23.86
N ASN A 264 -26.84 -2.34 -24.25
CA ASN A 264 -27.89 -1.56 -24.91
C ASN A 264 -28.51 -0.52 -23.97
N ASN A 265 -29.15 0.51 -24.54
CA ASN A 265 -29.87 1.51 -23.75
C ASN A 265 -31.03 0.88 -22.96
N ASN A 266 -31.06 1.11 -21.65
CA ASN A 266 -32.11 0.67 -20.76
C ASN A 266 -32.43 1.79 -19.75
N LYS A 267 -33.54 2.50 -19.97
CA LYS A 267 -33.92 3.65 -19.14
C LYS A 267 -34.24 3.27 -17.70
N GLU A 268 -34.82 2.09 -17.47
CA GLU A 268 -35.20 1.63 -16.13
C GLU A 268 -33.97 1.34 -15.27
N LEU A 269 -32.91 0.82 -15.89
CA LEU A 269 -31.63 0.57 -15.24
C LEU A 269 -30.68 1.78 -15.29
N GLY A 270 -31.09 2.92 -15.84
CA GLY A 270 -30.22 4.09 -15.97
C GLY A 270 -29.06 3.91 -16.96
N ILE A 271 -29.19 3.00 -17.93
CA ILE A 271 -28.22 2.77 -19.00
C ILE A 271 -28.53 3.65 -20.19
N ASN A 272 -27.57 4.49 -20.59
CA ASN A 272 -27.69 5.34 -21.76
C ASN A 272 -26.33 5.54 -22.43
N ARG A 273 -26.24 5.25 -23.73
CA ARG A 273 -25.04 5.38 -24.58
C ARG A 273 -23.83 4.65 -23.99
N GLY A 274 -24.01 3.37 -23.63
CA GLY A 274 -22.94 2.53 -23.08
C GLY A 274 -22.43 3.01 -21.72
N ARG A 275 -23.28 3.69 -20.93
CA ARG A 275 -22.94 4.21 -19.60
C ARG A 275 -24.07 3.94 -18.62
N PHE A 276 -23.71 3.52 -17.43
CA PHE A 276 -24.59 3.35 -16.29
C PHE A 276 -24.44 4.55 -15.35
N ALA A 277 -25.55 5.21 -15.04
CA ALA A 277 -25.62 6.26 -14.05
C ALA A 277 -25.86 5.65 -12.66
N LEU A 278 -24.78 5.51 -11.88
CA LEU A 278 -24.81 5.03 -10.51
C LEU A 278 -25.17 6.18 -9.57
N LYS A 279 -26.28 6.10 -8.85
CA LYS A 279 -26.58 7.11 -7.82
C LYS A 279 -25.81 6.83 -6.54
N ALA A 280 -25.45 7.86 -5.79
CA ALA A 280 -24.84 7.71 -4.46
C ALA A 280 -25.75 6.90 -3.52
N SER A 281 -27.08 7.02 -3.66
CA SER A 281 -28.05 6.24 -2.89
C SER A 281 -28.10 4.74 -3.22
N ASP A 282 -27.49 4.31 -4.32
CA ASP A 282 -27.46 2.89 -4.73
C ASP A 282 -26.29 2.11 -4.10
N LEU A 283 -25.37 2.81 -3.41
CA LEU A 283 -24.14 2.25 -2.81
C LEU A 283 -24.28 2.00 -1.30
#